data_AF-Q8GRE3-F1
#
_entry.id   AF-Q8GRE3-F1
#
_cell.length_a   1.000
_cell.length_b   1.000
_cell.length_c   1.000
_cell.angle_alpha   90.00
_cell.angle_beta   90.00
_cell.angle_gamma   90.00
#
_symmetry.space_group_name_H-M   'P 1'
#
loop_
_entity.id
_entity.type
_entity.pdbx_description
1 polymer ?
#
loop_
_entity_poly.entity_id
_entity_poly.type
_entity_poly.pdbx_seq_one_letter_code
_entity_poly.pdbx_strand_id
1 'polypeptide(L)'
;MGIISHMQSCDDFNKANISNINKKNSKNSIKRKSLKNPSCKKPKSEKIQFKQIGIKTRLIDVHKISRNDMQHVKELGNNDSTYINALLNLETVINEYGKEYDIEDIFKHFLKQFDNKYKYKVCMMMKRTDGVINGYEFIWEVRFKDWYLLQIQEKLHDKKRKI
;
A
#
# COMPACT_ATOMS: atom_id res chain seq x y z
N MET A 1 40.50 -42.90 0.64
CA MET A 1 39.16 -42.26 0.65
C MET A 1 39.20 -41.06 1.59
N GLY A 2 39.04 -39.85 1.05
CA GLY A 2 39.02 -38.59 1.81
C GLY A 2 38.95 -37.41 0.84
N ILE A 3 37.73 -36.97 0.55
CA ILE A 3 37.30 -35.81 -0.25
C ILE A 3 36.38 -35.04 0.71
N ILE A 4 36.39 -33.70 0.92
CA ILE A 4 36.26 -32.52 0.05
C ILE A 4 36.65 -31.31 0.96
N SER A 5 37.73 -30.55 0.73
CA SER A 5 37.90 -29.32 -0.08
C SER A 5 36.99 -28.11 0.23
N HIS A 6 37.62 -27.11 0.86
CA HIS A 6 37.65 -25.67 0.51
C HIS A 6 36.37 -24.96 0.03
N MET A 7 36.00 -23.97 0.84
CA MET A 7 35.09 -22.85 0.56
C MET A 7 35.58 -22.03 -0.66
N GLN A 8 34.74 -21.76 -1.65
CA GLN A 8 34.96 -20.63 -2.56
C GLN A 8 33.63 -20.11 -3.12
N SER A 9 33.37 -18.85 -2.83
CA SER A 9 32.28 -17.99 -3.29
C SER A 9 32.35 -17.74 -4.80
N CYS A 10 31.18 -17.62 -5.44
CA CYS A 10 30.70 -16.47 -6.23
C CYS A 10 29.70 -16.96 -7.27
N ASP A 11 28.41 -16.78 -7.03
CA ASP A 11 27.40 -16.91 -8.06
C ASP A 11 27.52 -15.73 -9.04
N ASP A 12 27.82 -16.07 -10.29
CA ASP A 12 28.00 -15.16 -11.41
C ASP A 12 26.73 -14.32 -11.67
N PHE A 13 26.82 -13.01 -11.45
CA PHE A 13 25.86 -12.06 -12.00
C PHE A 13 25.97 -12.06 -13.53
N ASN A 14 25.02 -12.68 -14.22
CA ASN A 14 24.89 -12.60 -15.67
C ASN A 14 24.73 -11.12 -16.10
N LYS A 15 25.85 -10.54 -16.55
CA LYS A 15 25.97 -9.19 -17.09
C LYS A 15 25.38 -9.18 -18.50
N ALA A 16 24.11 -8.82 -18.62
CA ALA A 16 23.47 -8.62 -19.92
C ALA A 16 24.18 -7.50 -20.70
N ASN A 17 24.71 -7.88 -21.86
CA ASN A 17 25.51 -7.03 -22.74
C ASN A 17 24.56 -6.18 -23.61
N ILE A 18 24.23 -4.96 -23.17
CA ILE A 18 23.42 -4.01 -23.96
C ILE A 18 24.34 -3.35 -24.98
N SER A 19 24.39 -3.89 -26.20
CA SER A 19 25.01 -3.21 -27.32
C SER A 19 24.08 -2.12 -27.87
N ASN A 20 24.58 -0.89 -27.82
CA ASN A 20 23.95 0.33 -28.30
C ASN A 20 23.82 0.29 -29.83
N ILE A 21 22.63 -0.01 -30.37
CA ILE A 21 22.38 0.06 -31.80
C ILE A 21 22.16 1.52 -32.20
N ASN A 22 23.19 2.08 -32.83
CA ASN A 22 23.21 3.42 -33.39
C ASN A 22 22.19 3.61 -34.51
N LYS A 23 21.34 4.61 -34.28
CA LYS A 23 20.62 5.49 -35.22
C LYS A 23 21.22 5.59 -36.63
N LYS A 24 20.49 5.12 -37.66
CA LYS A 24 20.37 5.79 -38.98
C LYS A 24 19.28 5.17 -39.89
N ASN A 25 18.35 6.05 -40.30
CA ASN A 25 17.58 6.07 -41.55
C ASN A 25 16.61 4.93 -41.91
N SER A 26 15.31 5.23 -41.82
CA SER A 26 14.38 4.92 -42.92
C SER A 26 13.30 6.01 -42.98
N LYS A 27 13.42 6.87 -44.00
CA LYS A 27 12.36 7.77 -44.46
C LYS A 27 11.54 7.02 -45.51
N ASN A 28 10.24 7.31 -45.52
CA ASN A 28 9.22 6.97 -46.52
C ASN A 28 8.46 5.65 -46.36
N SER A 29 7.27 5.75 -45.74
CA SER A 29 6.02 5.41 -46.45
C SER A 29 4.83 6.17 -45.85
N ILE A 30 4.47 7.27 -46.51
CA ILE A 30 3.20 7.98 -46.29
C ILE A 30 2.11 7.25 -47.06
N LYS A 31 1.15 6.66 -46.34
CA LYS A 31 -0.31 6.80 -46.57
C LYS A 31 -1.08 5.77 -45.73
N ARG A 32 -1.80 6.25 -44.73
CA ARG A 32 -3.23 5.90 -44.53
C ARG A 32 -3.87 7.04 -43.74
N LYS A 33 -4.86 7.65 -44.37
CA LYS A 33 -5.72 8.69 -43.81
C LYS A 33 -6.35 8.15 -42.52
N SER A 34 -6.11 8.78 -41.39
CA SER A 34 -7.00 8.66 -40.23
C SER A 34 -7.63 10.03 -40.00
N LEU A 35 -8.95 10.04 -40.11
CA LEU A 35 -9.82 11.18 -39.87
C LEU A 35 -9.45 11.88 -38.55
N LYS A 36 -9.40 13.21 -38.62
CA LYS A 36 -9.49 14.07 -37.44
C LYS A 36 -10.82 13.79 -36.75
N ASN A 37 -10.79 13.12 -35.59
CA ASN A 37 -11.86 13.19 -34.60
C ASN A 37 -11.37 14.09 -33.46
N PRO A 38 -12.00 15.26 -33.20
CA PRO A 38 -11.75 16.03 -32.00
C PRO A 38 -12.70 15.54 -30.91
N SER A 39 -12.32 14.56 -30.10
CA SER A 39 -13.02 14.29 -28.84
C SER A 39 -12.26 13.32 -27.94
N CYS A 40 -12.38 13.56 -26.63
CA CYS A 40 -12.06 12.65 -25.51
C CYS A 40 -10.59 12.46 -25.12
N LYS A 41 -10.07 13.42 -24.34
CA LYS A 41 -9.01 13.16 -23.35
C LYS A 41 -9.35 13.74 -21.97
N LYS A 42 -10.34 13.15 -21.27
CA LYS A 42 -10.52 13.28 -19.80
C LYS A 42 -11.01 11.99 -19.03
N PRO A 43 -10.72 10.72 -19.38
CA PRO A 43 -11.40 9.60 -18.71
C PRO A 43 -10.74 9.08 -17.41
N LYS A 44 -9.47 9.39 -17.12
CA LYS A 44 -8.76 8.78 -15.98
C LYS A 44 -8.95 9.52 -14.66
N SER A 45 -8.97 10.85 -14.67
CA SER A 45 -9.04 11.67 -13.46
C SER A 45 -10.41 11.61 -12.79
N GLU A 46 -11.50 11.65 -13.56
CA GLU A 46 -12.87 11.59 -13.02
C GLU A 46 -13.15 10.27 -12.31
N LYS A 47 -12.78 9.13 -12.91
CA LYS A 47 -12.94 7.81 -12.28
C LYS A 47 -12.21 7.68 -10.94
N ILE A 48 -11.01 8.25 -10.85
CA ILE A 48 -10.20 8.27 -9.62
C ILE A 48 -10.90 9.13 -8.56
N GLN A 49 -11.43 10.31 -8.93
CA GLN A 49 -12.18 11.18 -8.02
C GLN A 49 -13.47 10.52 -7.51
N PHE A 50 -14.27 9.89 -8.36
CA PHE A 50 -15.48 9.17 -7.92
C PHE A 50 -15.16 8.04 -6.96
N LYS A 51 -14.10 7.26 -7.24
CA LYS A 51 -13.64 6.19 -6.35
C LYS A 51 -13.22 6.76 -5.00
N GLN A 52 -12.47 7.86 -5.00
CA GLN A 52 -12.01 8.54 -3.79
C GLN A 52 -13.18 9.08 -2.94
N ILE A 53 -14.14 9.74 -3.57
CA ILE A 53 -15.34 10.26 -2.90
C ILE A 53 -16.10 9.11 -2.26
N GLY A 54 -16.35 8.03 -3.01
CA GLY A 54 -17.09 6.88 -2.50
C GLY A 54 -16.42 6.22 -1.28
N ILE A 55 -15.11 6.00 -1.32
CA ILE A 55 -14.37 5.41 -0.19
C ILE A 55 -14.38 6.34 1.02
N LYS A 56 -14.11 7.63 0.81
CA LYS A 56 -14.08 8.61 1.90
C LYS A 56 -15.43 8.71 2.61
N THR A 57 -16.52 8.71 1.83
CA THR A 57 -17.89 8.69 2.36
C THR A 57 -18.14 7.44 3.19
N ARG A 58 -17.75 6.24 2.72
CA ARG A 58 -17.92 5.00 3.51
C ARG A 58 -17.11 5.00 4.81
N LEU A 59 -15.85 5.46 4.77
CA LEU A 59 -15.01 5.56 5.96
C LEU A 59 -15.60 6.52 7.02
N ILE A 60 -16.18 7.65 6.60
CA ILE A 60 -16.79 8.61 7.52
C ILE A 60 -18.16 8.12 8.00
N ASP A 61 -19.04 7.77 7.07
CA ASP A 61 -20.46 7.58 7.39
C ASP A 61 -20.75 6.19 7.95
N VAL A 62 -20.06 5.15 7.45
CA VAL A 62 -20.25 3.75 7.87
C VAL A 62 -19.29 3.42 9.00
N HIS A 63 -17.99 3.62 8.80
CA HIS A 63 -16.96 3.24 9.76
C HIS A 63 -16.68 4.31 10.83
N LYS A 64 -17.41 5.43 10.80
CA LYS A 64 -17.37 6.51 11.82
C LYS A 64 -15.99 7.14 12.02
N ILE A 65 -15.11 7.08 11.02
CA ILE A 65 -13.80 7.74 11.09
C ILE A 65 -13.98 9.25 10.92
N SER A 66 -13.30 10.05 11.73
CA SER A 66 -13.49 11.50 11.70
C SER A 66 -12.94 12.12 10.42
N ARG A 67 -13.45 13.32 10.08
CA ARG A 67 -12.90 14.10 8.96
C ARG A 67 -11.45 14.53 9.21
N ASN A 68 -11.09 14.76 10.47
CA ASN A 68 -9.74 15.13 10.88
C ASN A 68 -8.76 13.97 10.67
N ASP A 69 -9.19 12.76 10.98
CA ASP A 69 -8.43 11.53 10.71
C ASP A 69 -8.20 11.32 9.21
N MET A 70 -9.23 11.56 8.39
CA MET A 70 -9.10 11.51 6.93
C MET A 70 -8.12 12.56 6.40
N GLN A 71 -8.05 13.72 7.05
CA GLN A 71 -7.10 14.77 6.71
C GLN A 71 -5.68 14.38 7.13
N HIS A 72 -5.51 13.77 8.30
CA HIS A 72 -4.23 13.23 8.75
C HIS A 72 -3.66 12.17 7.78
N VAL A 73 -4.49 11.21 7.34
CA VAL A 73 -4.07 10.21 6.34
C VAL A 73 -3.63 10.89 5.03
N LYS A 74 -4.27 11.99 4.65
CA LYS A 74 -3.90 12.77 3.46
C LYS A 74 -2.54 13.42 3.61
N GLU A 75 -2.23 13.97 4.78
CA GLU A 75 -0.97 14.64 5.10
C GLU A 75 0.22 13.67 5.13
N LEU A 76 -0.01 12.41 5.51
CA LEU A 76 0.99 11.34 5.41
C LEU A 76 1.28 10.90 3.97
N GLY A 77 0.32 11.11 3.06
CA GLY A 77 0.46 10.78 1.65
C GLY A 77 1.32 11.79 0.88
N ASN A 78 2.21 11.31 0.01
CA ASN A 78 3.02 12.18 -0.85
C ASN A 78 2.30 12.62 -2.14
N ASN A 79 1.18 11.99 -2.50
CA ASN A 79 0.35 12.33 -3.66
C ASN A 79 -1.06 11.71 -3.51
N ASP A 80 -1.98 12.11 -4.39
CA ASP A 80 -3.37 11.65 -4.38
C ASP A 80 -3.52 10.13 -4.54
N SER A 81 -2.65 9.49 -5.33
CA SER A 81 -2.68 8.03 -5.53
C SER A 81 -2.32 7.30 -4.22
N THR A 82 -1.27 7.76 -3.53
CA THR A 82 -0.88 7.23 -2.22
C THR A 82 -1.99 7.42 -1.21
N TYR A 83 -2.65 8.59 -1.19
CA TYR A 83 -3.80 8.83 -0.31
C TYR A 83 -4.96 7.88 -0.61
N ILE A 84 -5.37 7.73 -1.88
CA ILE A 84 -6.47 6.82 -2.25
C ILE A 84 -6.13 5.37 -1.90
N ASN A 85 -4.89 4.94 -2.13
CA ASN A 85 -4.45 3.59 -1.75
C ASN A 85 -4.43 3.40 -0.23
N ALA A 86 -4.07 4.43 0.54
CA ALA A 86 -4.15 4.41 1.99
C ALA A 86 -5.60 4.23 2.46
N LEU A 87 -6.55 4.98 1.88
CA LEU A 87 -7.96 4.85 2.21
C LEU A 87 -8.53 3.47 1.86
N LEU A 88 -8.20 2.94 0.67
CA LEU A 88 -8.60 1.59 0.25
C LEU A 88 -8.07 0.53 1.21
N ASN A 89 -6.82 0.67 1.62
CA ASN A 89 -6.21 -0.26 2.53
C ASN A 89 -6.86 -0.21 3.91
N LEU A 90 -7.09 0.99 4.43
CA LEU A 90 -7.76 1.19 5.71
C LEU A 90 -9.18 0.59 5.71
N GLU A 91 -9.96 0.84 4.65
CA GLU A 91 -11.28 0.25 4.48
C GLU A 91 -11.22 -1.28 4.42
N THR A 92 -10.24 -1.84 3.72
CA THR A 92 -10.03 -3.30 3.62
C THR A 92 -9.81 -3.90 5.00
N VAL A 93 -8.90 -3.30 5.78
CA VAL A 93 -8.57 -3.78 7.13
C VAL A 93 -9.78 -3.66 8.06
N ILE A 94 -10.51 -2.54 8.03
CA ILE A 94 -11.70 -2.38 8.88
C ILE A 94 -12.76 -3.44 8.53
N ASN A 95 -12.95 -3.75 7.26
CA ASN A 95 -13.90 -4.78 6.85
C ASN A 95 -13.49 -6.19 7.32
N GLU A 96 -12.19 -6.46 7.40
CA GLU A 96 -11.66 -7.77 7.85
C GLU A 96 -11.62 -7.88 9.37
N TYR A 97 -11.09 -6.87 10.06
CA TYR A 97 -10.77 -6.92 11.48
C TYR A 97 -11.77 -6.17 12.35
N GLY A 98 -12.58 -5.27 11.80
CA GLY A 98 -13.52 -4.42 12.56
C GLY A 98 -14.68 -5.16 13.23
N LYS A 99 -14.82 -6.48 12.98
CA LYS A 99 -15.74 -7.35 13.73
C LYS A 99 -15.14 -7.84 15.05
N GLU A 100 -13.81 -7.91 15.12
CA GLU A 100 -13.06 -8.49 16.24
C GLU A 100 -12.37 -7.42 17.09
N TYR A 101 -12.04 -6.27 16.48
CA TYR A 101 -11.25 -5.21 17.09
C TYR A 101 -11.93 -3.86 16.95
N ASP A 102 -11.63 -2.98 17.89
CA ASP A 102 -12.12 -1.60 17.85
C ASP A 102 -11.53 -0.84 16.64
N ILE A 103 -12.38 -0.08 15.95
CA ILE A 103 -11.98 0.68 14.75
C ILE A 103 -10.93 1.73 15.07
N GLU A 104 -10.98 2.35 16.26
CA GLU A 104 -9.99 3.34 16.70
C GLU A 104 -8.62 2.69 16.87
N ASP A 105 -8.55 1.49 17.46
CA ASP A 105 -7.31 0.73 17.62
C ASP A 105 -6.73 0.28 16.27
N ILE A 106 -7.59 -0.19 15.35
CA ILE A 106 -7.21 -0.49 13.96
C ILE A 106 -6.61 0.76 13.30
N PHE A 107 -7.32 1.88 13.38
CA PHE A 107 -6.90 3.13 12.75
C PHE A 107 -5.58 3.66 13.33
N LYS A 108 -5.43 3.63 14.65
CA LYS A 108 -4.21 4.02 15.34
C LYS A 108 -3.02 3.17 14.92
N HIS A 109 -3.20 1.85 14.81
CA HIS A 109 -2.15 0.97 14.33
C HIS A 109 -1.82 1.23 12.85
N PHE A 110 -2.84 1.42 12.01
CA PHE A 110 -2.67 1.77 10.60
C PHE A 110 -1.80 3.03 10.45
N LEU A 111 -2.14 4.12 11.15
CA LEU A 111 -1.37 5.36 11.12
C LEU A 111 0.07 5.14 11.56
N LYS A 112 0.29 4.40 12.66
CA LYS A 112 1.64 4.09 13.15
C LYS A 112 2.49 3.35 12.12
N GLN A 113 1.91 2.39 11.39
CA GLN A 113 2.64 1.70 10.32
C GLN A 113 2.89 2.62 9.12
N PHE A 114 1.90 3.44 8.77
CA PHE A 114 1.95 4.30 7.59
C PHE A 114 2.92 5.47 7.74
N ASP A 115 2.97 6.12 8.91
CA ASP A 115 3.90 7.23 9.16
C ASP A 115 5.34 6.77 9.41
N ASN A 116 5.54 5.51 9.85
CA ASN A 116 6.86 4.98 10.16
C ASN A 116 7.37 4.00 9.08
N LYS A 117 7.28 2.69 9.32
CA LYS A 117 7.93 1.65 8.51
C LYS A 117 7.54 1.70 7.03
N TYR A 118 6.30 2.09 6.75
CA TYR A 118 5.73 2.09 5.40
C TYR A 118 5.49 3.49 4.85
N LYS A 119 6.19 4.50 5.39
CA LYS A 119 6.19 5.85 4.85
C LYS A 119 6.55 5.81 3.37
N TYR A 120 5.69 6.39 2.53
CA TYR A 120 5.78 6.38 1.06
C TYR A 120 5.67 5.00 0.39
N LYS A 121 5.43 3.92 1.14
CA LYS A 121 5.34 2.54 0.66
C LYS A 121 3.97 1.92 0.95
N VAL A 122 2.90 2.70 0.78
CA VAL A 122 1.53 2.26 1.09
C VAL A 122 1.14 0.96 0.35
N CYS A 123 1.67 0.73 -0.86
CA CYS A 123 1.45 -0.50 -1.61
C CYS A 123 1.93 -1.76 -0.89
N MET A 124 2.96 -1.64 -0.05
CA MET A 124 3.46 -2.74 0.79
C MET A 124 2.54 -3.04 1.96
N MET A 125 1.60 -2.15 2.29
CA MET A 125 0.62 -2.39 3.34
C MET A 125 -0.70 -2.94 2.81
N MET A 126 -0.94 -3.00 1.49
CA MET A 126 -2.22 -3.39 0.90
C MET A 126 -2.40 -4.90 0.89
N LYS A 127 -3.59 -5.43 1.10
CA LYS A 127 -3.86 -6.86 0.83
C LYS A 127 -3.70 -7.15 -0.66
N ARG A 128 -3.07 -8.28 -1.00
CA ARG A 128 -2.81 -8.69 -2.38
C ARG A 128 -3.11 -10.16 -2.58
N THR A 129 -3.63 -10.49 -3.75
CA THR A 129 -3.96 -11.86 -4.16
C THR A 129 -3.14 -12.32 -5.37
N ASP A 130 -2.27 -11.47 -5.90
CA ASP A 130 -1.48 -11.71 -7.11
C ASP A 130 -0.10 -12.33 -6.84
N GLY A 131 0.11 -12.87 -5.64
CA GLY A 131 1.36 -13.53 -5.24
C GLY A 131 2.54 -12.59 -4.99
N VAL A 132 2.40 -11.28 -5.19
CA VAL A 132 3.46 -10.31 -4.88
C VAL A 132 3.57 -10.14 -3.36
N ILE A 133 4.75 -10.43 -2.83
CA ILE A 133 5.06 -10.33 -1.40
C ILE A 133 4.90 -8.87 -0.94
N ASN A 134 4.17 -8.70 0.16
CA ASN A 134 3.99 -7.42 0.84
C ASN A 134 4.01 -7.64 2.36
N GLY A 135 3.77 -6.57 3.11
CA GLY A 135 3.71 -6.61 4.57
C GLY A 135 2.32 -6.85 5.15
N TYR A 136 1.25 -7.06 4.37
CA TYR A 136 -0.13 -7.03 4.88
C TYR A 136 -0.34 -8.01 6.03
N GLU A 137 -0.08 -9.30 5.78
CA GLU A 137 -0.27 -10.35 6.79
C GLU A 137 0.62 -10.11 8.00
N PHE A 138 1.89 -9.76 7.80
CA PHE A 138 2.79 -9.49 8.91
C PHE A 138 2.37 -8.25 9.75
N ILE A 139 1.79 -7.24 9.13
CA ILE A 139 1.27 -6.06 9.84
C ILE A 139 0.10 -6.46 10.71
N TRP A 140 -0.90 -7.18 10.17
CA TRP A 140 -2.17 -7.39 10.85
C TRP A 140 -2.25 -8.67 11.67
N GLU A 141 -1.65 -9.77 11.20
CA GLU A 141 -1.66 -11.06 11.91
C GLU A 141 -0.59 -11.16 12.99
N VAL A 142 0.50 -10.40 12.88
CA VAL A 142 1.59 -10.44 13.87
C VAL A 142 1.62 -9.13 14.65
N ARG A 143 2.04 -8.03 14.01
CA ARG A 143 2.34 -6.78 14.73
C ARG A 143 1.12 -6.17 15.41
N PHE A 144 -0.03 -6.19 14.75
CA PHE A 144 -1.25 -5.63 15.33
C PHE A 144 -1.75 -6.47 16.50
N LYS A 145 -1.80 -7.80 16.36
CA LYS A 145 -2.24 -8.70 17.43
C LYS A 145 -1.31 -8.64 18.65
N ASP A 146 0.01 -8.65 18.44
CA ASP A 146 0.99 -8.50 19.52
C ASP A 146 0.83 -7.15 20.23
N TRP A 147 0.72 -6.06 19.45
CA TRP A 147 0.52 -4.73 19.99
C TRP A 147 -0.78 -4.63 20.79
N TYR A 148 -1.88 -5.17 20.25
CA TYR A 148 -3.19 -5.13 20.89
C TYR A 148 -3.22 -5.92 22.20
N LEU A 149 -2.58 -7.10 22.24
CA LEU A 149 -2.47 -7.90 23.46
C LEU A 149 -1.71 -7.16 24.57
N LEU A 150 -0.61 -6.48 24.22
CA LEU A 150 0.15 -5.66 25.17
C LEU A 150 -0.71 -4.52 25.76
N GLN A 151 -1.52 -3.86 24.92
CA GLN A 151 -2.43 -2.79 25.39
C GLN A 151 -3.46 -3.29 26.39
N ILE A 152 -4.00 -4.50 26.19
CA ILE A 152 -4.95 -5.11 27.14
C ILE A 152 -4.25 -5.40 28.47
N GLN A 153 -3.05 -5.97 28.43
CA GLN A 153 -2.27 -6.30 29.63
C GLN A 153 -1.96 -5.06 30.46
N GLU A 154 -1.54 -3.96 29.83
CA GLU A 154 -1.28 -2.68 30.50
C GLU A 154 -2.55 -2.13 31.18
N LYS A 155 -3.67 -2.08 30.45
CA LYS A 155 -4.97 -1.62 31.00
C LYS A 155 -5.40 -2.44 32.23
N LEU A 156 -5.20 -3.76 32.21
CA LEU A 156 -5.53 -4.63 33.33
C LEU A 156 -4.59 -4.41 34.53
N HIS A 157 -3.29 -4.21 34.28
CA HIS A 157 -2.31 -3.97 35.32
C HIS A 157 -2.56 -2.63 36.04
N ASP A 158 -2.87 -1.58 35.29
CA ASP A 158 -3.17 -0.25 35.86
C ASP A 158 -4.47 -0.22 36.67
N LYS A 159 -5.47 -1.01 36.28
CA LYS A 159 -6.70 -1.15 37.06
C LYS A 159 -6.44 -1.81 38.42
N LYS A 160 -5.53 -2.79 38.49
CA LYS A 160 -5.14 -3.45 39.76
C LYS A 160 -4.37 -2.55 40.71
N ARG A 161 -3.63 -1.55 40.20
CA ARG A 161 -2.87 -0.58 41.03
C ARG A 161 -3.73 0.54 41.63
N LYS A 162 -4.98 0.69 41.17
CA LYS A 162 -5.92 1.73 41.62
C LYS A 162 -6.97 1.23 42.62
N ILE A 163 -6.90 -0.04 43.02
CA ILE A 163 -7.70 -0.68 44.08
C ILE A 163 -6.76 -0.86 45.27
#